data_AF-A0A914YU09-F1
#
_entry.id   AF-A0A914YU09-F1
#
_cell.length_a   1.000
_cell.length_b   1.000
_cell.length_c   1.000
_cell.angle_alpha   90.00
_cell.angle_beta   90.00
_cell.angle_gamma   90.00
#
_symmetry.space_group_name_H-M   'P 1'
#
loop_
_entity.id
_entity.type
_entity.pdbx_description
1 polymer ?
#
loop_
_entity_poly.entity_id
_entity_poly.type
_entity_poly.pdbx_seq_one_letter_code
_entity_poly.pdbx_strand_id
1 'polypeptide(L)'
;MEQVPEEVAELAIKYSFPWSTKSFQKDISDLHRIIKAELVKQMKLKEGCLRIQKLSKDRKQLEQTKHEIRDLCDLISDMQNDMNIIQMYMTGNVRG
;
A
#
# COMPACT_ATOMS: atom_id res chain seq x y z
N MET A 1 15.44 22.31 -7.07
CA MET A 1 14.48 21.38 -6.47
C MET A 1 15.29 20.53 -5.51
N GLU A 2 14.86 20.39 -4.25
CA GLU A 2 15.36 19.28 -3.42
C GLU A 2 15.18 17.99 -4.23
N GLN A 3 16.25 17.21 -4.34
CA GLN A 3 16.21 15.98 -5.11
C GLN A 3 15.28 15.01 -4.38
N VAL A 4 14.20 14.60 -5.03
CA VAL A 4 13.30 13.59 -4.48
C VAL A 4 14.11 12.30 -4.29
N PRO A 5 14.14 11.72 -3.08
CA PRO A 5 14.81 10.45 -2.83
C PRO A 5 14.28 9.36 -3.77
N GLU A 6 15.17 8.48 -4.25
CA GLU A 6 14.85 7.47 -5.26
C GLU A 6 13.67 6.57 -4.83
N GLU A 7 13.72 6.03 -3.62
CA GLU A 7 12.64 5.21 -3.04
C GLU A 7 11.29 5.94 -2.97
N VAL A 8 11.29 7.25 -2.72
CA VAL A 8 10.06 8.07 -2.74
C VAL A 8 9.56 8.27 -4.17
N ALA A 9 10.46 8.47 -5.13
CA ALA A 9 10.12 8.62 -6.54
C ALA A 9 9.53 7.32 -7.11
N GLU A 10 10.08 6.17 -6.76
CA GLU A 10 9.56 4.85 -7.14
C GLU A 10 8.14 4.63 -6.62
N LEU A 11 7.87 5.00 -5.37
CA LEU A 11 6.52 4.93 -4.81
C LEU A 11 5.56 5.88 -5.52
N ALA A 12 5.98 7.10 -5.86
CA ALA A 12 5.13 7.99 -6.64
C ALA A 12 4.78 7.40 -8.02
N ILE A 13 5.72 6.71 -8.69
CA ILE A 13 5.44 5.99 -9.94
C ILE A 13 4.46 4.84 -9.69
N LYS A 14 4.73 3.99 -8.69
CA LYS A 14 3.88 2.83 -8.32
C LYS A 14 2.42 3.22 -8.07
N TYR A 15 2.21 4.37 -7.41
CA TYR A 15 0.88 4.88 -7.07
C TYR A 15 0.35 5.94 -8.04
N SER A 16 1.02 6.16 -9.18
CA SER A 16 0.65 7.17 -10.20
C SER A 16 0.43 8.57 -9.60
N PHE A 17 1.27 8.96 -8.65
CA PHE A 17 1.17 10.21 -7.92
C PHE A 17 1.82 11.37 -8.69
N PRO A 18 1.08 12.48 -8.93
CA PRO A 18 1.64 13.66 -9.57
C PRO A 18 2.32 14.59 -8.55
N TRP A 19 3.63 14.82 -8.73
CA TRP A 19 4.37 15.80 -7.94
C TRP A 19 3.85 17.23 -8.14
N SER A 20 3.86 18.03 -7.07
CA SER A 20 3.54 19.45 -7.14
C SER A 20 4.80 20.31 -7.02
N THR A 21 4.74 21.54 -7.51
CA THR A 21 5.85 22.51 -7.38
C THR A 21 5.82 23.29 -6.06
N LYS A 22 4.86 22.99 -5.17
CA LYS A 22 4.52 23.86 -4.03
C LYS A 22 5.22 23.48 -2.73
N SER A 23 5.23 22.19 -2.37
CA SER A 23 5.85 21.72 -1.12
C SER A 23 6.05 20.22 -1.14
N PHE A 24 7.31 19.79 -1.01
CA PHE A 24 7.66 18.38 -0.90
C PHE A 24 6.98 17.69 0.29
N GLN A 25 6.94 18.35 1.46
CA GLN A 25 6.28 17.80 2.65
C GLN A 25 4.77 17.60 2.48
N LYS A 26 4.12 18.50 1.74
CA LYS A 26 2.72 18.33 1.37
C LYS A 26 2.55 17.14 0.44
N ASP A 27 3.41 17.00 -0.56
CA ASP A 27 3.36 15.91 -1.53
C ASP A 27 3.60 14.55 -0.87
N ILE A 28 4.56 14.44 0.05
CA ILE A 28 4.78 13.25 0.89
C ILE A 28 3.53 12.91 1.70
N SER A 29 2.89 13.89 2.31
CA SER A 29 1.67 13.69 3.09
C SER A 29 0.49 13.21 2.24
N ASP A 30 0.37 13.72 1.01
CA ASP A 30 -0.67 13.33 0.06
C ASP A 30 -0.40 11.93 -0.54
N LEU A 31 0.85 11.61 -0.86
CA LEU A 31 1.26 10.26 -1.26
C LEU A 31 0.96 9.23 -0.16
N HIS A 32 1.33 9.52 1.10
CA HIS A 32 0.99 8.67 2.26
C HIS A 32 -0.52 8.39 2.34
N ARG A 33 -1.37 9.40 2.11
CA ARG A 33 -2.83 9.23 2.12
C ARG A 33 -3.31 8.28 1.03
N ILE A 34 -2.73 8.35 -0.17
CA ILE A 34 -3.08 7.47 -1.29
C ILE A 34 -2.71 6.02 -0.97
N ILE A 35 -1.46 5.78 -0.53
CA ILE A 35 -0.99 4.45 -0.13
C ILE A 35 -1.90 3.90 0.96
N LYS A 36 -2.28 4.74 1.95
CA LYS A 36 -3.14 4.32 3.07
C LYS A 36 -4.54 3.96 2.62
N ALA A 37 -5.12 4.76 1.73
CA ALA A 37 -6.44 4.48 1.19
C ALA A 37 -6.44 3.15 0.43
N GLU A 38 -5.42 2.90 -0.39
CA GLU A 38 -5.30 1.66 -1.16
C GLU A 38 -5.07 0.46 -0.25
N LEU A 39 -4.18 0.58 0.76
CA LEU A 39 -3.91 -0.49 1.74
C LEU A 39 -5.20 -0.90 2.46
N VAL A 40 -6.00 0.08 2.90
CA VAL A 40 -7.29 -0.19 3.54
C VAL A 40 -8.26 -0.92 2.61
N LYS A 41 -8.26 -0.63 1.30
CA LYS A 41 -9.08 -1.38 0.35
C LYS A 41 -8.64 -2.84 0.26
N GLN A 42 -7.34 -3.10 0.14
CA GLN A 42 -6.81 -4.46 0.05
C GLN A 42 -7.09 -5.27 1.33
N MET A 43 -6.96 -4.65 2.51
CA MET A 43 -7.34 -5.27 3.79
C MET A 43 -8.83 -5.64 3.83
N LYS A 44 -9.73 -4.77 3.35
CA LYS A 44 -11.18 -5.06 3.29
C LYS A 44 -11.49 -6.21 2.32
N LEU A 45 -10.78 -6.30 1.19
CA LEU A 45 -10.91 -7.41 0.26
C LEU A 45 -10.48 -8.73 0.91
N LYS A 46 -9.35 -8.73 1.63
CA LYS A 46 -8.88 -9.89 2.39
C LYS A 46 -9.89 -10.34 3.45
N GLU A 47 -10.49 -9.41 4.19
CA GLU A 47 -11.57 -9.73 5.13
C GLU A 47 -12.78 -10.35 4.43
N GLY A 48 -13.13 -9.86 3.24
CA GLY A 48 -14.16 -10.45 2.39
C GLY A 48 -13.84 -11.90 2.01
N CYS A 49 -12.62 -12.16 1.55
CA CYS A 49 -12.17 -13.50 1.18
C CYS A 49 -12.14 -14.46 2.39
N LEU A 50 -11.69 -13.99 3.55
CA LEU A 50 -11.73 -14.77 4.80
C LEU A 50 -13.15 -15.14 5.22
N ARG A 51 -14.14 -14.25 5.00
CA ARG A 51 -15.55 -14.57 5.23
C ARG A 51 -16.05 -15.64 4.25
N ILE A 52 -15.71 -15.52 2.97
CA ILE A 52 -16.08 -16.51 1.94
C ILE A 52 -15.46 -17.87 2.27
N GLN A 53 -14.18 -17.91 2.64
CA GLN A 53 -13.46 -19.13 3.02
C GLN A 53 -14.17 -19.88 4.16
N LYS A 54 -14.67 -19.16 5.18
CA LYS A 54 -15.38 -19.75 6.32
C LYS A 54 -16.76 -20.33 5.96
N LEU A 55 -17.42 -19.76 4.95
CA LEU A 55 -18.78 -20.12 4.57
C LEU A 55 -18.82 -21.11 3.40
N SER A 56 -17.74 -21.22 2.63
CA SER A 56 -17.69 -22.07 1.45
C SER A 56 -17.70 -23.55 1.81
N LYS A 57 -18.57 -24.30 1.13
CA LYS A 57 -18.64 -25.77 1.19
C LYS A 57 -18.09 -26.43 -0.08
N ASP A 58 -17.81 -25.62 -1.11
CA ASP A 58 -17.28 -26.09 -2.38
C ASP A 58 -15.74 -26.09 -2.33
N ARG A 59 -15.14 -27.26 -2.60
CA ARG A 59 -13.69 -27.43 -2.51
C ARG A 59 -12.94 -26.55 -3.49
N LYS A 60 -13.45 -26.37 -4.72
CA LYS A 60 -12.79 -25.60 -5.76
C LYS A 60 -12.79 -24.11 -5.40
N GLN A 61 -13.93 -23.59 -4.96
CA GLN A 61 -14.07 -22.21 -4.46
C GLN A 61 -13.16 -21.97 -3.25
N LEU A 62 -13.07 -22.93 -2.33
CA LEU A 62 -12.22 -22.82 -1.16
C LEU A 62 -10.73 -22.69 -1.53
N GLU A 63 -10.24 -23.50 -2.47
CA GLU A 63 -8.85 -23.42 -2.93
C GLU A 63 -8.55 -22.12 -3.67
N GLN A 64 -9.48 -21.66 -4.51
CA GLN A 64 -9.38 -20.35 -5.17
C GLN A 64 -9.30 -19.22 -4.14
N THR A 65 -10.19 -19.23 -3.15
CA THR A 65 -10.22 -18.21 -2.08
C THR A 65 -8.93 -18.24 -1.24
N LYS A 66 -8.35 -19.43 -0.98
CA LYS A 66 -7.05 -19.53 -0.30
C LYS A 66 -5.90 -18.93 -1.10
N HIS A 67 -5.94 -19.04 -2.43
CA HIS A 67 -4.95 -18.40 -3.29
C HIS A 67 -5.09 -16.88 -3.23
N GLU A 68 -6.31 -16.36 -3.39
CA GLU A 68 -6.59 -14.92 -3.30
C GLU A 68 -6.18 -14.33 -1.95
N ILE A 69 -6.42 -15.05 -0.84
CA ILE A 69 -5.97 -14.62 0.49
C ILE A 69 -4.45 -14.51 0.58
N ARG A 70 -3.69 -15.45 -0.03
CA ARG A 70 -2.23 -15.40 -0.03
C ARG A 70 -1.73 -14.21 -0.83
N ASP A 71 -2.24 -14.02 -2.04
CA ASP A 71 -1.85 -12.91 -2.92
C ASP A 71 -2.16 -11.56 -2.27
N LEU A 72 -3.32 -11.44 -1.59
CA LEU A 72 -3.67 -10.25 -0.82
C LEU A 72 -2.76 -10.06 0.40
N CYS A 73 -2.31 -11.13 1.07
CA CYS A 73 -1.35 -11.01 2.16
C CYS A 73 -0.01 -10.45 1.67
N ASP A 74 0.52 -10.99 0.58
CA ASP A 74 1.79 -10.57 0.00
C ASP A 74 1.70 -9.10 -0.43
N LEU A 75 0.63 -8.72 -1.15
CA LEU A 75 0.38 -7.33 -1.53
C LEU A 75 0.24 -6.40 -0.33
N ILE A 76 -0.50 -6.79 0.72
CA ILE A 76 -0.66 -5.98 1.94
C ILE A 76 0.68 -5.76 2.62
N SER A 77 1.53 -6.79 2.70
CA SER A 77 2.86 -6.69 3.29
C SER A 77 3.75 -5.73 2.50
N ASP A 78 3.74 -5.79 1.17
CA ASP A 78 4.47 -4.86 0.32
C ASP A 78 3.99 -3.42 0.51
N MET A 79 2.68 -3.20 0.55
CA MET A 79 2.09 -1.87 0.76
C MET A 79 2.35 -1.31 2.16
N GLN A 80 2.47 -2.18 3.17
CA GLN A 80 2.89 -1.77 4.52
C GLN A 80 4.37 -1.32 4.52
N ASN A 81 5.22 -1.98 3.73
CA ASN A 81 6.60 -1.54 3.56
C ASN A 81 6.68 -0.16 2.87
N ASP A 82 5.92 0.02 1.78
CA ASP A 82 5.81 1.32 1.09
C ASP A 82 5.35 2.44 2.04
N MET A 83 4.37 2.13 2.90
CA MET A 83 3.89 3.06 3.91
C MET A 83 4.98 3.48 4.89
N ASN A 84 5.76 2.51 5.38
CA ASN A 84 6.82 2.76 6.34
C ASN A 84 7.90 3.67 5.74
N ILE A 85 8.26 3.45 4.47
CA ILE A 85 9.19 4.31 3.74
C ILE A 85 8.68 5.74 3.74
N ILE A 86 7.45 5.99 3.26
CA ILE A 86 6.89 7.36 3.23
C ILE A 86 6.78 7.98 4.64
N GLN A 87 6.43 7.17 5.65
CA GLN A 87 6.31 7.64 7.02
C GLN A 87 7.65 8.11 7.62
N MET A 88 8.79 7.56 7.19
CA MET A 88 10.12 8.05 7.58
C MET A 88 10.35 9.49 7.10
N TYR A 89 9.95 9.81 5.87
CA TYR A 89 10.04 11.17 5.31
C TYR A 89 9.05 12.14 5.94
N MET A 90 7.85 11.68 6.32
CA MET A 90 6.88 12.50 7.05
C MET A 90 7.34 12.90 8.45
N THR A 91 8.03 11.99 9.15
CA THR A 91 8.43 12.19 10.55
C THR A 91 9.79 12.86 10.69
N GLY A 92 10.50 13.12 9.58
CA GLY A 92 11.86 13.67 9.59
C GLY A 92 12.90 12.69 10.12
N ASN A 93 12.58 11.41 10.21
CA ASN A 93 13.47 10.35 10.72
C ASN A 93 14.50 9.88 9.67
N VAL A 94 14.60 10.57 8.54
CA VAL A 94 15.60 10.29 7.51
C VAL A 94 16.88 11.00 7.92
N ARG A 95 17.79 10.24 8.54
CA ARG A 95 19.19 10.66 8.64
C ARG A 95 19.76 10.60 7.23
N GLY A 96 20.00 11.77 6.64
CA GLY A 96 20.73 11.90 5.38
C GLY A 96 22.14 11.33 5.47
#